data_AF-A0A519T5L0-F1
#
_entry.id   AF-A0A519T5L0-F1
#
_cell.length_a   1.000
_cell.length_b   1.000
_cell.length_c   1.000
_cell.angle_alpha   90.00
_cell.angle_beta   90.00
_cell.angle_gamma   90.00
#
_symmetry.space_group_name_H-M   'P 1'
#
loop_
_entity.id
_entity.type
_entity.pdbx_description
1 polymer ?
#
loop_
_entity_poly.entity_id
_entity_poly.type
_entity_poly.pdbx_seq_one_letter_code
_entity_poly.pdbx_strand_id
1 'polypeptide(L)'
;MMTCTLDLYTDYLVSSTGPTTAMGLSRLLDGTLSHDHITRWLGSTVLGSAALWRQAKPLIRQAEAQRKVEEFAVFIVDDSILEKVHTDANKLICTHYGQSQQRFVKGLDFVSLLYQTSALALPIAAELVAKNVPVYNAKTQ
;
A
#
# COMPACT_ATOMS: atom_id res chain seq x y z
N MET A 1 -5.34 25.49 -12.33
CA MET A 1 -5.87 24.13 -12.58
C MET A 1 -5.61 23.30 -11.34
N MET A 2 -6.59 22.52 -10.89
CA MET A 2 -6.41 21.57 -9.79
C MET A 2 -5.43 20.47 -10.23
N THR A 3 -4.56 20.04 -9.32
CA THR A 3 -3.59 18.95 -9.56
C THR A 3 -3.97 17.76 -8.72
N CYS A 4 -3.71 16.55 -9.23
CA CYS A 4 -3.82 15.35 -8.40
C CYS A 4 -2.72 15.38 -7.33
N THR A 5 -3.07 15.15 -6.07
CA THR A 5 -2.14 15.09 -4.94
C THR A 5 -2.29 13.76 -4.21
N LEU A 6 -1.28 13.41 -3.42
CA LEU A 6 -1.33 12.20 -2.60
C LEU A 6 -2.51 12.24 -1.61
N ASP A 7 -2.73 13.37 -0.96
CA ASP A 7 -3.79 13.54 0.04
C ASP A 7 -5.17 13.34 -0.62
N LEU A 8 -5.43 14.05 -1.73
CA LEU A 8 -6.67 13.92 -2.49
C LEU A 8 -6.93 12.47 -2.93
N TYR A 9 -5.91 11.81 -3.47
CA TYR A 9 -6.06 10.45 -3.98
C TYR A 9 -6.26 9.45 -2.82
N THR A 10 -5.58 9.64 -1.69
CA THR A 10 -5.74 8.80 -0.50
C THR A 10 -7.12 8.97 0.11
N ASP A 11 -7.62 10.20 0.24
CA ASP A 11 -8.97 10.48 0.70
C ASP A 11 -10.02 9.82 -0.20
N TYR A 12 -9.80 9.87 -1.52
CA TYR A 12 -10.64 9.16 -2.48
C TYR A 12 -10.62 7.65 -2.26
N LEU A 13 -9.45 7.04 -2.06
CA LEU A 13 -9.33 5.60 -1.82
C LEU A 13 -10.01 5.18 -0.50
N VAL A 14 -9.81 5.93 0.58
CA VAL A 14 -10.36 5.60 1.91
C VAL A 14 -11.87 5.84 1.98
N SER A 15 -12.37 6.87 1.28
CA SER A 15 -13.80 7.21 1.30
C SER A 15 -14.63 6.41 0.30
N SER A 16 -14.00 5.65 -0.61
CA SER A 16 -14.69 4.88 -1.63
C SER A 16 -15.08 3.49 -1.14
N THR A 17 -16.35 3.13 -1.31
CA THR A 17 -16.88 1.78 -0.99
C THR A 17 -17.00 0.86 -2.20
N GLY A 18 -16.68 1.37 -3.39
CA GLY A 18 -16.74 0.65 -4.65
C GLY A 18 -15.43 0.69 -5.45
N PRO A 19 -15.44 0.28 -6.73
CA PRO A 19 -14.26 0.33 -7.58
C PRO A 19 -13.70 1.75 -7.70
N THR A 20 -12.44 1.93 -7.32
CA THR A 20 -11.73 3.20 -7.42
C THR A 20 -11.08 3.31 -8.81
N THR A 21 -11.45 4.34 -9.56
CA THR A 21 -10.94 4.56 -10.93
C THR A 21 -10.64 6.03 -11.16
N ALA A 22 -9.71 6.34 -12.08
CA ALA A 22 -9.42 7.72 -12.47
C ALA A 22 -10.67 8.45 -13.01
N MET A 23 -11.53 7.74 -13.74
CA MET A 23 -12.83 8.28 -14.18
C MET A 23 -13.78 8.53 -13.00
N GLY A 24 -13.78 7.65 -12.00
CA GLY A 24 -14.58 7.79 -10.79
C GLY A 24 -14.20 9.04 -10.00
N LEU A 25 -12.90 9.25 -9.76
CA LEU A 25 -12.41 10.47 -9.10
C LEU A 25 -12.69 11.73 -9.94
N SER A 26 -12.48 11.67 -11.26
CA SER A 26 -12.78 12.79 -12.16
C SER A 26 -14.26 13.19 -12.09
N ARG A 27 -15.17 12.20 -12.08
CA ARG A 27 -16.61 12.43 -11.93
C ARG A 27 -16.97 12.98 -10.56
N LEU A 28 -16.34 12.48 -9.48
CA LEU A 28 -16.57 12.96 -8.12
C LEU A 28 -16.21 14.45 -7.97
N LEU A 29 -15.25 14.92 -8.76
CA LEU A 29 -14.78 16.30 -8.78
C LEU A 29 -15.40 17.14 -9.92
N ASP A 30 -16.54 16.71 -10.48
CA ASP A 30 -17.26 17.39 -11.57
C ASP A 30 -16.36 17.74 -12.78
N GLY A 31 -15.37 16.89 -13.07
CA GLY A 31 -14.44 17.08 -14.19
C GLY A 31 -13.38 18.16 -13.97
N THR A 32 -13.31 18.81 -12.80
CA THR A 32 -12.26 19.79 -12.48
C THR A 32 -10.84 19.21 -12.57
N LEU A 33 -10.72 17.90 -12.37
CA LEU A 33 -9.53 17.10 -12.64
C LEU A 33 -9.88 16.00 -13.65
N SER A 34 -9.22 15.97 -14.81
CA SER A 34 -9.50 14.95 -15.84
C SER A 34 -8.91 13.58 -15.47
N HIS A 35 -9.58 12.51 -15.91
CA HIS A 35 -9.09 11.14 -15.69
C HIS A 35 -7.69 10.91 -16.30
N ASP A 36 -7.38 11.54 -17.44
CA ASP A 36 -6.04 11.52 -18.04
C ASP A 36 -4.98 12.16 -17.15
N HIS A 37 -5.31 13.26 -16.48
CA HIS A 37 -4.41 13.91 -15.55
C HIS A 37 -4.12 12.99 -14.36
N ILE A 38 -5.15 12.37 -13.80
CA ILE A 38 -5.03 11.41 -12.68
C ILE A 38 -4.16 10.22 -13.10
N THR A 39 -4.43 9.60 -14.25
CA THR A 39 -3.65 8.47 -14.76
C THR A 39 -2.18 8.84 -14.98
N ARG A 40 -1.90 10.01 -15.56
CA ARG A 40 -0.53 10.51 -15.73
C ARG A 40 0.17 10.71 -14.39
N TRP A 41 -0.52 11.29 -13.41
CA TRP A 41 0.00 11.48 -12.07
C TRP A 41 0.37 10.14 -11.41
N LEU A 42 -0.54 9.15 -11.47
CA LEU A 42 -0.30 7.79 -10.96
C LEU A 42 0.91 7.11 -11.64
N GLY A 43 1.07 7.29 -12.95
CA GLY A 43 2.20 6.73 -13.70
C GLY A 43 3.54 7.44 -13.46
N SER A 44 3.51 8.70 -13.04
CA SER A 44 4.71 9.52 -12.80
C SER A 44 5.23 9.46 -11.36
N THR A 45 4.40 9.02 -10.41
CA THR A 45 4.70 9.08 -8.97
C THR A 45 5.08 7.71 -8.43
N VAL A 46 6.34 7.53 -8.04
CA VAL A 46 6.77 6.35 -7.29
C VAL A 46 6.51 6.60 -5.80
N LEU A 47 5.39 6.08 -5.30
CA LEU A 47 5.06 6.08 -3.88
C LEU A 47 5.59 4.79 -3.24
N GLY A 48 6.80 4.84 -2.71
CA GLY A 48 7.45 3.70 -2.03
C GLY A 48 7.81 4.00 -0.58
N SER A 49 8.60 3.11 0.03
CA SER A 49 9.07 3.19 1.42
C SER A 49 9.64 4.56 1.81
N ALA A 50 10.38 5.22 0.93
CA ALA A 50 10.93 6.56 1.19
C ALA A 50 9.85 7.66 1.29
N ALA A 51 8.74 7.52 0.55
CA ALA A 51 7.61 8.45 0.64
C ALA A 51 6.82 8.22 1.93
N LEU A 52 6.56 6.96 2.29
CA LEU A 52 5.92 6.59 3.56
C LEU A 52 6.72 7.09 4.76
N TRP A 53 8.03 6.85 4.77
CA TRP A 53 8.90 7.35 5.84
C TRP A 53 8.85 8.87 5.99
N ARG A 54 8.80 9.60 4.87
CA ARG A 54 8.72 11.07 4.90
C ARG A 54 7.45 11.58 5.59
N GLN A 55 6.34 10.87 5.42
CA GLN A 55 5.07 11.18 6.08
C GLN A 55 5.05 10.74 7.55
N ALA A 56 5.57 9.55 7.86
CA ALA A 56 5.54 9.01 9.21
C ALA A 56 6.55 9.69 10.16
N LYS A 57 7.73 10.10 9.66
CA LYS A 57 8.82 10.61 10.48
C LYS A 57 8.43 11.81 11.37
N PRO A 58 7.76 12.87 10.88
CA PRO A 58 7.35 13.98 11.75
C PRO A 58 6.43 13.55 12.89
N LEU A 59 5.48 12.65 12.62
CA LEU A 59 4.55 12.11 13.62
C LEU A 59 5.29 11.28 14.68
N ILE A 60 6.25 10.46 14.24
CA ILE A 60 7.12 9.70 15.15
C ILE A 60 7.93 10.65 16.03
N ARG A 61 8.53 11.71 15.47
CA ARG A 61 9.33 12.69 16.24
C ARG A 61 8.48 13.45 17.26
N GLN A 62 7.23 13.77 16.91
CA GLN A 62 6.28 14.38 17.84
C GLN A 62 5.94 13.43 19.00
N ALA A 63 5.70 12.16 18.69
CA ALA A 63 5.43 11.14 19.71
C ALA A 63 6.65 10.89 20.60
N GLU A 64 7.85 10.79 20.03
CA GLU A 64 9.10 10.62 20.77
C GLU A 64 9.36 11.77 21.76
N ALA A 65 9.02 13.01 21.39
CA ALA A 65 9.19 14.17 22.27
C ALA A 65 8.29 14.13 23.53
N GLN A 66 7.19 13.37 23.49
CA GLN A 66 6.24 13.20 24.59
C GLN A 66 6.40 11.85 25.30
N ARG A 67 7.28 10.98 24.78
CA ARG A 67 7.43 9.61 25.22
C ARG A 67 8.14 9.54 26.56
N LYS A 68 7.64 8.70 27.46
CA LYS A 68 8.30 8.47 28.75
C LYS A 68 9.56 7.61 28.57
N VAL A 69 10.50 7.69 29.52
CA VAL A 69 11.80 7.00 29.42
C VAL A 69 11.63 5.48 29.46
N GLU A 70 10.65 5.00 30.22
CA GLU A 70 10.29 3.59 30.37
C GLU A 70 9.57 3.00 29.15
N GLU A 71 9.06 3.83 28.24
CA GLU A 71 8.36 3.37 27.04
C GLU A 71 9.36 3.04 25.93
N PHE A 72 9.22 1.85 25.36
CA PHE A 72 9.98 1.42 24.20
C PHE A 72 9.11 1.43 22.94
N ALA A 73 9.78 1.52 21.79
CA ALA A 73 9.17 1.31 20.50
C ALA A 73 9.65 -0.01 19.92
N VAL A 74 8.81 -0.63 19.10
CA VAL A 74 9.15 -1.83 18.34
C VAL A 74 9.00 -1.57 16.86
N PHE A 75 9.80 -2.29 16.09
CA PHE A 75 9.63 -2.43 14.65
C PHE A 75 9.02 -3.79 14.37
N ILE A 76 7.88 -3.81 13.70
CA ILE A 76 7.21 -5.05 13.30
C ILE A 76 7.36 -5.18 11.79
N VAL A 77 7.95 -6.29 11.37
CA VAL A 77 8.07 -6.68 9.97
C VAL A 77 7.14 -7.86 9.75
N ASP A 78 6.27 -7.74 8.76
CA ASP A 78 5.30 -8.78 8.41
C ASP A 78 5.06 -8.80 6.91
N ASP A 79 4.93 -10.00 6.34
CA ASP A 79 4.49 -10.21 4.97
C ASP A 79 2.97 -10.42 4.91
N SER A 80 2.35 -9.92 3.85
CA SER A 80 0.91 -10.00 3.69
C SER A 80 0.54 -10.21 2.23
N ILE A 81 -0.42 -11.11 2.00
CA ILE A 81 -0.92 -11.40 0.66
C ILE A 81 -2.31 -10.78 0.52
N LEU A 82 -2.44 -9.80 -0.36
CA LEU A 82 -3.72 -9.30 -0.82
C LEU A 82 -4.23 -10.22 -1.93
N GLU A 83 -5.23 -11.04 -1.63
CA GLU A 83 -5.80 -11.98 -2.60
C GLU A 83 -6.42 -11.25 -3.81
N LYS A 84 -6.11 -11.74 -5.02
CA LYS A 84 -6.52 -11.15 -6.30
C LYS A 84 -7.05 -12.24 -7.24
N VAL A 85 -8.11 -12.92 -6.82
CA VAL A 85 -8.68 -14.10 -7.52
C VAL A 85 -8.97 -13.82 -9.01
N HIS A 86 -9.48 -12.64 -9.32
CA HIS A 86 -9.93 -12.29 -10.68
C HIS A 86 -8.94 -11.45 -11.48
N THR A 87 -7.75 -11.15 -10.95
CA THR A 87 -6.74 -10.38 -11.68
C THR A 87 -5.79 -11.31 -12.43
N ASP A 88 -5.41 -10.92 -13.65
CA ASP A 88 -4.45 -11.64 -14.46
C ASP A 88 -3.08 -11.73 -13.78
N ALA A 89 -2.42 -12.86 -13.96
CA ALA A 89 -1.13 -13.11 -13.37
C ALA A 89 -0.05 -12.26 -14.05
N ASN A 90 0.87 -11.73 -13.24
CA ASN A 90 2.07 -11.03 -13.67
C ASN A 90 3.17 -11.16 -12.60
N LYS A 91 4.29 -10.45 -12.75
CA LYS A 91 5.40 -10.52 -11.79
C LYS A 91 5.04 -10.10 -10.35
N LEU A 92 4.02 -9.26 -10.16
CA LEU A 92 3.52 -8.81 -8.84
C LEU A 92 2.31 -9.63 -8.38
N ILE A 93 1.45 -10.06 -9.31
CA ILE A 93 0.24 -10.82 -9.02
C ILE A 93 0.47 -12.26 -9.43
N CYS A 94 0.81 -13.12 -8.48
CA CYS A 94 1.06 -14.52 -8.76
C CYS A 94 0.69 -15.40 -7.57
N THR A 95 1.04 -16.68 -7.62
CA THR A 95 0.71 -17.62 -6.54
C THR A 95 1.77 -17.56 -5.44
N HIS A 96 1.37 -17.26 -4.21
CA HIS A 96 2.21 -17.24 -3.00
C HIS A 96 1.69 -18.28 -2.01
N TYR A 97 2.54 -18.82 -1.14
CA TYR A 97 2.08 -19.68 -0.05
C TYR A 97 1.73 -18.81 1.15
N GLY A 98 0.44 -18.72 1.49
CA GLY A 98 -0.03 -17.95 2.63
C GLY A 98 0.08 -18.76 3.91
N GLN A 99 0.99 -18.36 4.81
CA GLN A 99 1.17 -19.04 6.09
C GLN A 99 -0.09 -18.97 6.96
N SER A 100 -0.80 -17.84 6.97
CA SER A 100 -2.04 -17.70 7.73
C SER A 100 -3.21 -18.52 7.15
N GLN A 101 -3.23 -18.80 5.84
CA GLN A 101 -4.27 -19.63 5.21
C GLN A 101 -3.85 -21.10 5.04
N GLN A 102 -2.58 -21.44 5.27
CA GLN A 102 -2.00 -22.77 5.02
C GLN A 102 -2.30 -23.31 3.60
N ARG A 103 -2.29 -22.42 2.61
CA ARG A 103 -2.55 -22.76 1.20
C ARG A 103 -1.85 -21.82 0.24
N PHE A 104 -1.82 -22.21 -1.02
CA PHE A 104 -1.46 -21.31 -2.11
C PHE A 104 -2.59 -20.31 -2.40
N VAL A 105 -2.24 -19.04 -2.52
CA VAL A 105 -3.15 -17.91 -2.76
C VAL A 105 -2.62 -17.13 -3.96
N LYS A 106 -3.49 -16.85 -4.94
CA LYS A 106 -3.16 -15.92 -6.02
C LYS A 106 -3.39 -14.50 -5.52
N GLY A 107 -2.35 -13.69 -5.45
CA GLY A 107 -2.44 -12.37 -4.86
C GLY A 107 -1.24 -11.49 -5.14
N LEU A 108 -1.28 -10.30 -4.56
CA LEU A 108 -0.19 -9.37 -4.48
C LEU A 108 0.42 -9.48 -3.08
N ASP A 109 1.68 -9.87 -3.04
CA ASP A 109 2.44 -10.04 -1.82
C ASP A 109 3.26 -8.79 -1.52
N PHE A 110 3.32 -8.40 -0.26
CA PHE A 110 4.04 -7.21 0.19
C PHE A 110 4.58 -7.39 1.59
N VAL A 111 5.77 -6.83 1.83
CA VAL A 111 6.38 -6.77 3.16
C VAL A 111 6.16 -5.38 3.71
N SER A 112 5.62 -5.30 4.92
CA SER A 112 5.38 -4.04 5.61
C SER A 112 6.33 -3.89 6.80
N LEU A 113 6.64 -2.63 7.13
CA LEU A 113 7.35 -2.27 8.35
C LEU A 113 6.51 -1.26 9.13
N LEU A 114 6.12 -1.65 10.34
CA LEU A 114 5.34 -0.84 11.26
C LEU A 114 6.23 -0.38 12.41
N TYR A 115 6.21 0.92 12.71
CA TYR A 115 6.71 1.47 13.96
C TYR A 115 5.58 1.48 14.98
N GLN A 116 5.77 0.84 16.13
CA GLN A 116 4.74 0.74 17.16
C GLN A 116 5.27 1.12 18.55
N THR A 117 4.46 1.90 19.26
CA THR A 117 4.61 2.28 20.68
C THR A 117 3.29 1.99 21.40
N SER A 118 3.21 2.31 22.70
CA SER A 118 1.95 2.26 23.46
C SER A 118 0.86 3.20 22.93
N ALA A 119 1.25 4.35 22.36
CA ALA A 119 0.34 5.42 21.96
C ALA A 119 0.13 5.56 20.44
N LEU A 120 0.98 4.92 19.64
CA LEU A 120 1.05 5.14 18.19
C LEU A 120 1.48 3.88 17.45
N ALA A 121 0.81 3.61 16.33
CA ALA A 121 1.22 2.62 15.34
C ALA A 121 1.19 3.27 13.95
N LEU A 122 2.35 3.32 13.28
CA LEU A 122 2.48 3.94 11.96
C LEU A 122 3.23 3.05 10.97
N PRO A 123 2.70 2.87 9.76
CA PRO A 123 3.45 2.23 8.68
C PRO A 123 4.58 3.18 8.25
N ILE A 124 5.80 2.65 8.20
CA ILE A 124 6.99 3.42 7.80
C ILE A 124 7.61 2.93 6.50
N ALA A 125 7.34 1.70 6.09
CA ALA A 125 7.68 1.17 4.78
C ALA A 125 6.68 0.10 4.33
N ALA A 126 6.56 -0.05 3.01
CA ALA A 126 5.82 -1.13 2.37
C ALA A 126 6.47 -1.41 1.01
N GLU A 127 6.84 -2.67 0.78
CA GLU A 127 7.55 -3.13 -0.42
C GLU A 127 6.71 -4.21 -1.09
N LEU A 128 6.40 -4.04 -2.37
CA LEU A 128 5.74 -5.08 -3.16
C LEU A 128 6.75 -6.16 -3.56
N VAL A 129 6.38 -7.43 -3.38
CA VAL A 129 7.22 -8.57 -3.75
C VAL A 129 6.96 -8.94 -5.20
N ALA A 130 7.95 -8.71 -6.06
CA ALA A 130 7.93 -9.14 -7.46
C ALA A 130 8.69 -10.47 -7.62
N LYS A 131 8.04 -11.49 -8.19
CA LYS A 131 8.73 -12.74 -8.58
C LYS A 131 9.45 -12.53 -9.91
N ASN A 132 10.75 -12.79 -9.90
CA ASN A 132 11.60 -12.72 -11.08
C ASN A 132 11.62 -14.04 -11.88
N VAL A 133 11.10 -15.12 -11.29
CA VAL A 133 11.04 -16.45 -11.90
C VAL A 133 9.63 -17.02 -11.70
N PRO A 134 8.98 -17.51 -12.77
CA PRO A 134 7.69 -18.19 -12.62
C PRO A 134 7.88 -19.51 -11.88
N VAL A 135 7.13 -19.70 -10.79
CA VAL A 135 7.13 -20.95 -10.02
C VAL A 135 5.86 -21.72 -10.37
N TYR A 136 6.03 -22.86 -11.04
CA TYR A 136 4.96 -23.78 -11.36
C TYR A 136 4.92 -24.92 -10.33
N ASN A 137 3.72 -25.23 -9.83
CA ASN A 137 3.49 -26.43 -9.03
C ASN A 137 2.68 -27.43 -9.87
N ALA A 138 3.37 -28.45 -10.40
CA ALA A 138 2.78 -29.47 -11.27
C ALA A 138 1.68 -30.33 -10.62
N LYS A 139 1.44 -30.20 -9.31
CA LYS A 139 0.39 -30.93 -8.60
C LYS A 139 -0.89 -30.11 -8.38
N THR A 140 -0.85 -28.80 -8.59
CA THR A 140 -2.00 -27.90 -8.35
C THR A 140 -2.37 -27.02 -9.55
N GLN A 141 -1.66 -27.16 -10.67
CA GLN A 141 -1.92 -26.56 -11.98
C GLN A 141 -1.73 -27.62 -13.06
#